data_AF-A0A429Z8S2-F1
#
_entry.id   AF-A0A429Z8S2-F1
#
_cell.length_a   1.000
_cell.length_b   1.000
_cell.length_c   1.000
_cell.angle_alpha   90.00
_cell.angle_beta   90.00
_cell.angle_gamma   90.00
#
_symmetry.space_group_name_H-M   'P 1'
#
loop_
_entity.id
_entity.type
_entity.pdbx_description
1 polymer ?
#
loop_
_entity_poly.entity_id
_entity_poly.type
_entity_poly.pdbx_seq_one_letter_code
_entity_poly.pdbx_strand_id
1 'polypeptide(L)'
;MFMKTKLLYIWQDVVGLKDLLTSIFLSVTLTMVGFFLAPSNNQTLQLLLGLVGALLAFFINAKRIQPKRIIQKEVRGDSDK
;
A
#
# COMPACT_ATOMS: atom_id res chain seq x y z
N MET A 1 4.27 -3.10 24.35
CA MET A 1 5.29 -2.65 23.38
C MET A 1 4.72 -1.47 22.60
N PHE A 2 5.07 -0.23 23.00
CA PHE A 2 4.48 0.99 22.44
C PHE A 2 4.93 1.21 20.99
N MET A 3 4.04 0.90 20.07
CA MET A 3 4.27 1.05 18.65
C MET A 3 3.96 2.51 18.24
N LYS A 4 4.92 3.44 18.44
CA LYS A 4 4.82 4.83 17.94
C LYS A 4 4.50 4.81 16.44
N THR A 5 3.33 5.29 16.05
CA THR A 5 2.96 5.56 14.66
C THR A 5 3.74 6.79 14.20
N LYS A 6 4.92 6.57 13.60
CA LYS A 6 5.63 7.63 12.88
C LYS A 6 4.85 7.89 11.59
N LEU A 7 4.06 8.96 11.59
CA LEU A 7 3.46 9.54 10.39
C LEU A 7 4.60 10.30 9.68
N LEU A 8 4.98 9.84 8.49
CA LEU A 8 6.01 10.46 7.68
C LEU A 8 5.30 11.27 6.59
N TYR A 9 5.55 12.57 6.57
CA TYR A 9 5.07 13.45 5.50
C TYR A 9 5.93 13.19 4.26
N ILE A 10 5.48 12.26 3.43
CA ILE A 10 6.09 12.00 2.12
C ILE A 10 5.16 12.64 1.11
N TRP A 11 5.67 13.59 0.31
CA TRP A 11 4.91 14.15 -0.81
C TRP A 11 3.54 14.74 -0.43
N GLN A 12 3.44 15.49 0.68
CA GLN A 12 2.17 16.06 1.19
C GLN A 12 1.06 15.03 1.51
N ASP A 13 1.35 13.73 1.44
CA ASP A 13 0.43 12.67 1.84
C ASP A 13 0.81 12.12 3.22
N VAL A 14 -0.20 11.85 4.05
CA VAL A 14 -0.02 11.31 5.40
C VAL A 14 -0.12 9.80 5.30
N VAL A 15 1.01 9.16 5.02
CA VAL A 15 1.10 7.70 4.93
C VAL A 15 1.79 7.15 6.17
N GLY A 16 1.19 6.13 6.79
CA GLY A 16 1.81 5.44 7.91
C GLY A 16 3.07 4.71 7.47
N LEU A 17 4.20 4.91 8.16
CA LEU A 17 5.47 4.22 7.84
C LEU A 17 5.31 2.69 7.79
N LYS A 18 4.46 2.13 8.67
CA LYS A 18 4.17 0.70 8.70
C LYS A 18 3.44 0.25 7.44
N ASP A 19 2.46 1.03 6.97
CA ASP A 19 1.69 0.70 5.78
C ASP A 19 2.56 0.78 4.53
N LEU A 20 3.46 1.78 4.46
CA LEU A 20 4.47 1.91 3.41
C LEU A 20 5.41 0.68 3.36
N LEU A 21 5.96 0.28 4.50
CA LEU A 21 6.84 -0.89 4.57
C LEU A 21 6.10 -2.17 4.17
N THR A 22 4.87 -2.35 4.65
CA THR A 22 4.08 -3.53 4.29
C THR A 22 3.70 -3.55 2.81
N SER A 23 3.46 -2.38 2.19
CA SER A 23 3.06 -2.32 0.78
C SER A 23 4.20 -2.67 -0.16
N ILE A 24 5.41 -2.15 0.13
CA ILE A 24 6.64 -2.50 -0.60
C ILE A 24 6.98 -3.97 -0.41
N PHE A 25 6.91 -4.47 0.83
CA PHE A 25 7.23 -5.87 1.09
C PHE A 25 6.27 -6.81 0.35
N LEU A 26 4.97 -6.49 0.36
CA LEU A 26 3.96 -7.25 -0.37
C LEU A 26 4.18 -7.22 -1.88
N SER A 27 4.52 -6.05 -2.46
CA SER A 27 4.76 -5.94 -3.91
C SER A 27 5.99 -6.71 -4.35
N VAL A 28 7.10 -6.63 -3.62
CA VAL A 28 8.32 -7.38 -3.92
C VAL A 28 8.06 -8.88 -3.84
N THR A 29 7.42 -9.34 -2.75
CA THR A 29 7.14 -10.76 -2.55
C THR A 29 6.25 -11.32 -3.66
N LEU A 30 5.18 -10.61 -4.03
CA LEU A 30 4.25 -11.10 -5.04
C LEU A 30 4.81 -11.05 -6.46
N THR A 31 5.64 -10.04 -6.76
CA THR A 31 6.37 -9.96 -8.04
C THR A 31 7.36 -11.10 -8.17
N MET A 32 8.09 -11.39 -7.10
CA MET A 32 9.10 -12.45 -7.08
C MET A 32 8.45 -13.83 -7.18
N VAL A 33 7.36 -14.08 -6.43
CA VAL A 33 6.57 -15.32 -6.55
C VAL A 33 6.02 -15.49 -7.97
N GLY A 34 5.47 -14.43 -8.56
CA GLY A 34 5.01 -14.46 -9.96
C GLY A 34 6.14 -14.78 -10.94
N PHE A 35 7.32 -14.19 -10.76
CA PHE A 35 8.47 -14.45 -11.61
C PHE A 35 9.01 -15.89 -11.48
N PHE A 36 9.03 -16.46 -10.28
CA PHE A 36 9.49 -17.84 -10.05
C PHE A 36 8.49 -18.90 -10.51
N LEU A 37 7.20 -18.61 -10.46
CA LEU A 37 6.15 -19.55 -10.88
C LEU A 37 6.05 -19.67 -12.41
N ALA A 38 6.60 -18.72 -13.15
CA ALA A 38 6.53 -18.74 -14.60
C ALA A 38 7.44 -19.83 -15.21
N PRO A 39 6.98 -20.50 -16.28
CA PRO A 39 7.73 -21.56 -16.93
C PRO A 39 9.00 -21.00 -17.59
N SER A 40 10.15 -21.58 -17.24
CA SER A 40 11.50 -21.17 -17.66
C SER A 40 11.74 -21.23 -19.16
N ASN A 41 10.83 -21.84 -19.92
CA ASN A 41 10.96 -22.05 -21.35
C ASN A 41 10.74 -20.76 -22.17
N ASN A 42 10.11 -19.73 -21.58
CA ASN A 42 9.81 -18.47 -22.26
C ASN A 42 10.07 -17.26 -21.35
N GLN A 43 11.18 -16.57 -21.59
CA GLN A 43 11.61 -15.41 -20.79
C GLN A 43 10.57 -14.26 -20.77
N THR A 44 9.84 -14.06 -21.87
CA THR A 44 8.76 -13.08 -21.96
C THR A 44 7.61 -13.38 -21.00
N LEU A 45 7.24 -14.66 -20.86
CA LEU A 45 6.17 -15.07 -19.94
C LEU A 45 6.59 -14.87 -18.49
N GLN A 46 7.88 -15.01 -18.18
CA GLN A 46 8.43 -14.79 -16.85
C GLN A 46 8.28 -13.33 -16.39
N LEU A 47 8.58 -12.39 -17.27
CA LEU A 47 8.37 -10.95 -17.02
C LEU A 47 6.88 -10.61 -16.90
N LEU A 48 6.04 -11.19 -17.78
CA LEU A 48 4.59 -10.98 -17.75
C LEU A 48 3.97 -11.48 -16.45
N LEU A 49 4.35 -12.66 -15.97
CA LEU A 49 3.83 -13.21 -14.72
C LEU A 49 4.31 -12.41 -13.50
N GLY A 50 5.56 -11.94 -13.51
CA GLY A 50 6.07 -11.01 -12.50
C GLY A 50 5.28 -9.70 -12.47
N LEU A 51 4.97 -9.12 -13.64
CA LEU A 51 4.16 -7.90 -13.77
C LEU A 51 2.72 -8.11 -13.27
N VAL A 52 2.11 -9.24 -13.59
CA VAL A 52 0.78 -9.61 -13.07
C VAL A 52 0.80 -9.75 -11.54
N GLY A 53 1.88 -10.33 -10.99
CA GLY A 53 2.12 -10.36 -9.54
C GLY A 53 2.21 -8.97 -8.92
N ALA A 54 2.94 -8.04 -9.56
CA ALA A 54 3.01 -6.65 -9.11
C ALA A 54 1.64 -5.95 -9.13
N LEU A 55 0.86 -6.17 -10.20
CA LEU A 55 -0.50 -5.62 -10.34
C LEU A 55 -1.44 -6.13 -9.24
N LEU A 56 -1.42 -7.43 -8.94
CA LEU A 56 -2.23 -8.00 -7.86
C LEU A 56 -1.87 -7.39 -6.50
N ALA A 57 -0.58 -7.23 -6.22
CA ALA A 57 -0.12 -6.63 -4.96
C ALA A 57 -0.54 -5.15 -4.88
N PHE A 58 -0.51 -4.45 -6.00
CA PHE A 58 -0.99 -3.07 -6.09
C PHE A 58 -2.48 -2.97 -5.78
N PHE A 59 -3.32 -3.86 -6.33
CA PHE A 59 -4.76 -3.87 -6.00
C PHE A 59 -5.02 -4.15 -4.52
N ILE A 60 -4.29 -5.09 -3.92
CA ILE A 60 -4.40 -5.41 -2.48
C ILE A 60 -4.00 -4.20 -1.64
N ASN A 61 -2.88 -3.55 -1.99
CA ASN A 61 -2.42 -2.35 -1.30
C ASN A 61 -3.37 -1.17 -1.49
N ALA A 62 -3.91 -0.95 -2.70
CA ALA A 62 -4.85 0.12 -2.99
C ALA A 62 -6.14 -0.02 -2.16
N LYS A 63 -6.62 -1.25 -1.95
CA LYS A 63 -7.76 -1.51 -1.04
C LYS A 63 -7.40 -1.23 0.42
N ARG A 64 -6.20 -1.63 0.85
CA ARG A 64 -5.77 -1.47 2.25
C ARG A 64 -5.43 -0.03 2.62
N ILE A 65 -4.87 0.75 1.69
CA ILE A 65 -4.50 2.17 1.85
C ILE A 65 -5.68 3.08 1.51
N GLN A 66 -6.91 2.56 1.40
CA GLN A 66 -8.08 3.43 1.20
C GLN A 66 -8.16 4.45 2.34
N PRO A 67 -8.17 5.77 2.01
CA PRO A 67 -8.23 6.80 3.02
C PRO A 67 -9.58 6.72 3.72
N LYS A 68 -9.56 6.29 4.99
CA LYS A 68 -10.72 6.34 5.87
C LYS A 68 -10.98 7.83 6.15
N ARG A 69 -11.74 8.50 5.27
CA ARG A 69 -12.15 9.89 5.40
C ARG A 69 -12.96 10.07 6.69
N ILE A 70 -12.29 10.24 7.81
CA ILE A 70 -12.88 10.77 9.04
C ILE A 70 -12.38 12.21 9.13
N ILE A 71 -12.98 13.08 8.32
CA ILE A 71 -12.89 14.51 8.57
C ILE A 71 -13.73 14.73 9.84
N GLN A 72 -13.09 14.66 11.00
CA GLN A 72 -13.68 15.25 12.20
C GLN A 72 -13.66 16.76 11.94
N LYS A 73 -14.74 17.25 11.33
CA LYS A 73 -15.08 18.66 11.38
C LYS A 73 -15.20 18.96 12.86
N GLU A 74 -14.19 19.62 13.40
CA GLU A 74 -14.22 20.22 14.71
C GLU A 74 -15.50 21.04 14.77
N VAL A 75 -16.47 20.57 15.56
CA VAL A 75 -17.72 21.29 15.81
C VAL A 75 -17.29 22.52 16.59
N ARG A 76 -17.09 23.63 15.86
CA ARG A 76 -16.96 24.95 16.46
C ARG A 76 -18.29 25.22 17.14
N GLY A 77 -18.30 25.01 18.46
CA GLY A 77 -19.32 25.54 19.34
C GLY A 77 -19.30 27.05 19.18
N ASP A 78 -20.22 27.54 18.35
CA ASP A 78 -20.80 28.86 18.54
C ASP A 78 -22.05 28.60 19.36
N SER A 79 -21.82 28.46 20.67
CA SER A 79 -22.87 28.54 21.65
C SER A 79 -23.45 29.95 21.59
N ASP A 80 -24.74 30.00 21.31
CA ASP A 80 -25.70 30.92 21.92
C ASP A 80 -25.28 32.39 22.12
N LYS A 81 -25.89 33.24 21.30
CA LYS A 81 -26.55 34.52 21.65
C LYS A 81 -25.70 35.68 22.18
#